data_AF-A0A2W4YJM2-F1
#
_entry.id   AF-A0A2W4YJM2-F1
#
_cell.length_a   1.000
_cell.length_b   1.000
_cell.length_c   1.000
_cell.angle_alpha   90.00
_cell.angle_beta   90.00
_cell.angle_gamma   90.00
#
_symmetry.space_group_name_H-M   'P 1'
#
loop_
_entity.id
_entity.type
_entity.pdbx_description
1 polymer ?
#
loop_
_entity_poly.entity_id
_entity_poly.type
_entity_poly.pdbx_seq_one_letter_code
_entity_poly.pdbx_strand_id
1 'polypeptide(L)'
;KLLLLSIFIIYLSMRNSYPRAHQWPSHFAWSQNCLTIVGISAIGRATCKRLDVNDNEHDEGAIVRARRLWIKGGWHRPVGDPIQK
;
A
#
# COMPACT_ATOMS: atom_id res chain seq x y z
N LYS A 1 -15.29 2.40 -11.46
CA LYS A 1 -15.17 0.93 -11.67
C LYS A 1 -13.72 0.46 -11.78
N LEU A 2 -12.75 1.26 -12.26
CA LEU A 2 -11.32 0.92 -12.23
C LEU A 2 -10.65 0.99 -10.84
N LEU A 3 -11.11 1.87 -9.94
CA LEU A 3 -10.59 1.98 -8.56
C LEU A 3 -10.77 0.71 -7.72
N LEU A 4 -11.77 -0.13 -8.02
CA LEU A 4 -11.97 -1.40 -7.30
C LEU A 4 -11.02 -2.51 -7.76
N LEU A 5 -10.54 -2.45 -9.00
CA LEU A 5 -9.54 -3.41 -9.50
C LEU A 5 -8.14 -3.10 -8.96
N SER A 6 -7.77 -1.81 -8.82
CA SER A 6 -6.48 -1.44 -8.21
C SER A 6 -6.42 -1.84 -6.73
N ILE A 7 -7.55 -1.75 -6.02
CA ILE A 7 -7.70 -2.27 -4.65
C ILE A 7 -7.48 -3.77 -4.60
N PHE A 8 -8.11 -4.54 -5.50
CA PHE A 8 -7.97 -5.99 -5.52
C PHE A 8 -6.55 -6.44 -5.89
N ILE A 9 -5.86 -5.71 -6.77
CA ILE A 9 -4.46 -6.00 -7.15
C ILE A 9 -3.47 -5.69 -6.01
N ILE A 10 -3.68 -4.59 -5.27
CA ILE A 10 -2.89 -4.26 -4.09
C ILE A 10 -3.16 -5.28 -2.96
N TYR A 11 -4.42 -5.62 -2.71
CA TYR A 11 -4.81 -6.57 -1.66
C TYR A 11 -4.36 -8.01 -1.96
N LEU A 12 -4.42 -8.44 -3.23
CA LEU A 12 -3.95 -9.75 -3.67
C LEU A 12 -2.41 -9.81 -3.67
N SER A 13 -1.71 -8.72 -4.01
CA SER A 13 -0.24 -8.62 -3.87
C SER A 13 0.22 -8.55 -2.41
N MET A 14 -0.59 -7.99 -1.51
CA MET A 14 -0.30 -7.91 -0.07
C MET A 14 -0.45 -9.26 0.64
N ARG A 15 -1.40 -10.09 0.20
CA ARG A 15 -1.75 -11.34 0.89
C ARG A 15 -1.12 -12.59 0.28
N ASN A 16 -0.86 -12.59 -1.02
CA ASN A 16 -0.40 -13.79 -1.72
C ASN A 16 0.77 -13.44 -2.64
N SER A 17 1.97 -13.62 -2.11
CA SER A 17 3.23 -13.61 -2.85
C SER A 17 3.11 -14.46 -4.13
N TYR A 18 3.30 -13.87 -5.31
CA TYR A 18 3.54 -14.59 -6.55
C TYR A 18 4.64 -13.88 -7.35
N PRO A 19 5.53 -14.59 -8.06
CA PRO A 19 6.52 -15.55 -7.60
C PRO A 19 7.93 -14.96 -7.85
N ARG A 20 8.30 -13.86 -7.16
CA ARG A 20 9.67 -13.31 -7.21
C ARG A 20 10.19 -12.99 -5.82
N ALA A 21 10.49 -14.06 -5.08
CA ALA A 21 11.47 -14.23 -4.00
C ALA A 21 11.56 -13.24 -2.82
N HIS A 22 10.84 -12.13 -2.80
CA HIS A 22 11.01 -11.06 -1.81
C HIS A 22 9.75 -10.85 -0.99
N GLN A 23 9.90 -10.86 0.33
CA GLN A 23 8.78 -10.74 1.26
C GLN A 23 8.31 -9.28 1.33
N TRP A 24 7.00 -9.04 1.24
CA TRP A 24 6.44 -7.69 1.35
C TRP A 24 6.88 -6.95 2.64
N PRO A 25 6.86 -7.59 3.83
CA PRO A 25 7.28 -6.96 5.08
C PRO A 25 8.74 -6.51 5.12
N SER A 26 9.62 -7.07 4.27
CA SER A 26 11.04 -6.68 4.24
C SER A 26 11.30 -5.44 3.40
N HIS A 27 10.33 -5.03 2.57
CA HIS A 27 10.50 -3.92 1.64
C HIS A 27 9.54 -2.76 1.88
N PHE A 28 8.38 -3.01 2.49
CA PHE A 28 7.33 -2.03 2.70
C PHE A 28 6.81 -2.04 4.14
N ALA A 29 6.46 -0.86 4.64
CA ALA A 29 5.77 -0.65 5.90
C ALA A 29 4.64 0.37 5.72
N TRP A 30 3.63 0.33 6.57
CA TRP A 30 2.60 1.35 6.62
C TRP A 30 3.06 2.56 7.44
N SER A 31 2.59 3.74 7.08
CA SER A 31 2.67 4.90 7.97
C SER A 31 1.88 4.66 9.27
N GLN A 32 2.20 5.40 10.33
CA GLN A 32 1.49 5.29 11.62
C GLN A 32 -0.04 5.49 11.49
N ASN A 33 -0.47 6.36 10.57
CA ASN A 33 -1.89 6.57 10.28
C ASN A 33 -2.51 5.54 9.33
N CYS A 34 -1.75 4.54 8.88
CA CYS A 34 -2.18 3.46 7.98
C CYS A 34 -2.71 3.95 6.62
N LEU A 35 -2.36 5.18 6.20
CA LEU A 35 -2.86 5.77 4.97
C LEU A 35 -1.88 5.63 3.80
N THR A 36 -0.58 5.56 4.08
CA THR A 36 0.46 5.52 3.05
C THR A 36 1.36 4.31 3.23
N ILE A 37 1.84 3.80 2.10
CA ILE A 37 2.84 2.74 2.04
C ILE A 37 4.21 3.40 1.91
N VAL A 38 5.11 3.05 2.81
CA VAL A 38 6.47 3.54 2.92
C VAL A 38 7.44 2.44 2.52
N GLY A 39 8.29 2.71 1.52
CA GLY A 39 9.38 1.81 1.15
C GLY A 39 10.51 1.87 2.17
N ILE A 40 10.71 0.82 2.95
CA ILE A 40 11.79 0.73 3.95
C ILE A 40 13.13 0.29 3.35
N SER A 41 13.10 -0.34 2.17
CA SER A 41 14.30 -0.75 1.42
C SER A 41 14.49 0.07 0.14
N ALA A 42 15.67 0.00 -0.47
CA ALA A 42 15.92 0.63 -1.77
C ALA A 42 14.95 0.14 -2.86
N ILE A 43 14.65 -1.16 -2.87
CA ILE A 43 13.67 -1.78 -3.76
C ILE A 43 12.29 -1.19 -3.50
N GLY A 44 11.85 -1.19 -2.23
CA GLY A 44 10.55 -0.67 -1.85
C GLY A 44 10.36 0.79 -2.23
N ARG A 45 11.38 1.65 -2.03
CA ARG A 45 11.33 3.06 -2.44
C ARG A 45 11.23 3.22 -3.95
N ALA A 46 12.04 2.47 -4.71
CA ALA A 46 11.98 2.48 -6.17
C ALA A 46 10.61 2.03 -6.67
N THR A 47 10.01 1.00 -6.05
CA THR A 47 8.66 0.52 -6.37
C THR A 47 7.58 1.55 -6.01
N CYS A 48 7.62 2.15 -4.82
CA CYS A 48 6.66 3.18 -4.42
C CYS A 48 6.66 4.36 -5.38
N LYS A 49 7.84 4.78 -5.85
CA LYS A 49 7.98 5.87 -6.83
C LYS A 49 7.52 5.42 -8.23
N ARG A 50 7.95 4.25 -8.68
CA ARG A 50 7.67 3.76 -10.05
C ARG A 50 6.19 3.48 -10.28
N LEU A 51 5.49 2.98 -9.26
CA LEU A 51 4.08 2.62 -9.31
C LEU A 51 3.15 3.68 -8.71
N ASP A 52 3.71 4.72 -8.11
CA ASP A 52 2.98 5.77 -7.40
C ASP A 52 1.88 5.22 -6.46
N VAL A 53 2.24 4.25 -5.61
CA VAL A 53 1.29 3.46 -4.79
C VAL A 53 0.44 4.27 -3.79
N ASN A 54 0.73 5.55 -3.65
CA ASN A 54 0.03 6.49 -2.77
C ASN A 54 -0.66 7.63 -3.55
N ASP A 55 -0.62 7.63 -4.88
CA ASP A 55 -1.11 8.72 -5.74
C ASP A 55 -0.50 10.07 -5.33
N ASN A 56 0.82 10.09 -5.08
CA ASN A 56 1.51 11.32 -4.70
C ASN A 56 1.92 12.14 -5.93
N GLU A 57 2.19 11.49 -7.07
CA GLU A 57 2.58 12.14 -8.32
C GLU A 57 1.38 12.30 -9.28
N HIS A 58 0.36 11.44 -9.17
CA HIS A 58 -0.84 11.43 -10.00
C HIS A 58 -2.13 11.41 -9.16
N ASP A 59 -3.27 11.81 -9.75
CA ASP A 59 -4.62 11.69 -9.16
C ASP A 59 -4.84 12.37 -7.78
N GLU A 60 -3.98 13.32 -7.42
CA GLU A 60 -4.08 14.19 -6.24
C GLU A 60 -4.25 13.41 -4.91
N GLY A 61 -3.73 12.20 -4.77
CA GLY A 61 -3.89 11.40 -3.55
C GLY A 61 -5.27 10.73 -3.41
N ALA A 62 -5.91 10.37 -4.53
CA ALA A 62 -7.20 9.67 -4.53
C ALA A 62 -7.16 8.36 -3.72
N ILE A 63 -6.09 7.56 -3.84
CA ILE A 63 -5.87 6.37 -3.03
C ILE A 63 -5.81 6.69 -1.53
N VAL A 64 -5.12 7.75 -1.11
CA VAL A 64 -5.03 8.14 0.31
C VAL A 64 -6.39 8.56 0.86
N ARG A 65 -7.19 9.29 0.08
CA ARG A 65 -8.57 9.64 0.44
C ARG A 65 -9.45 8.40 0.58
N ALA A 66 -9.34 7.46 -0.35
CA ALA A 66 -10.10 6.21 -0.33
C ALA A 66 -9.73 5.34 0.89
N ARG A 67 -8.44 5.17 1.19
CA ARG A 67 -7.97 4.45 2.38
C ARG A 67 -8.49 5.06 3.68
N ARG A 68 -8.57 6.38 3.77
CA ARG A 68 -9.17 7.07 4.93
C ARG A 68 -10.62 6.67 5.15
N LEU A 69 -11.41 6.56 4.07
CA LEU A 69 -12.79 6.09 4.14
C LEU A 69 -12.87 4.62 4.55
N TRP A 70 -11.96 3.77 4.08
CA TRP A 70 -11.94 2.35 4.47
C TRP A 70 -11.52 2.12 5.91
N ILE A 71 -10.56 2.88 6.43
CA ILE A 71 -10.21 2.83 7.86
C ILE A 71 -11.41 3.25 8.70
N LYS A 72 -12.09 4.35 8.30
CA LYS A 72 -13.31 4.82 8.99
C LYS A 72 -14.44 3.79 8.92
N GLY A 73 -14.58 3.09 7.79
CA GLY A 73 -15.55 2.03 7.59
C GLY A 73 -15.15 0.66 8.18
N GLY A 74 -13.94 0.51 8.71
CA GLY A 74 -13.41 -0.75 9.23
C GLY A 74 -13.10 -1.81 8.16
N TRP A 75 -13.11 -1.45 6.88
CA TRP A 75 -12.88 -2.37 5.76
C TRP A 75 -11.40 -2.66 5.53
N HIS A 76 -10.53 -1.80 6.07
CA HIS A 76 -9.09 -1.96 6.00
C HIS A 76 -8.44 -1.53 7.30
N ARG A 77 -7.67 -2.45 7.89
CA ARG A 77 -6.74 -2.15 8.98
C ARG A 77 -5.51 -3.03 8.74
N PRO A 78 -4.29 -2.48 8.68
CA PRO A 78 -3.06 -3.25 8.49
C PRO A 78 -2.67 -4.02 9.76
N VAL A 79 -3.60 -4.81 10.31
CA VAL A 79 -3.38 -5.60 11.54
C VAL A 79 -2.36 -6.68 11.23
N GLY A 80 -1.18 -6.56 11.82
CA GLY A 80 -0.08 -7.52 11.65
C GLY A 80 0.94 -7.14 10.58
N ASP A 81 0.70 -6.08 9.80
CA ASP A 81 1.71 -5.57 8.87
C ASP A 81 2.73 -4.68 9.59
N PRO A 82 3.97 -4.54 9.08
CA PRO A 82 4.94 -3.60 9.62
C PRO A 82 4.43 -2.18 9.54
N ILE A 83 4.49 -1.46 10.65
CA ILE A 83 4.24 -0.02 10.72
C ILE A 83 5.58 0.67 10.92
N GLN A 84 5.82 1.75 10.19
CA GLN A 84 6.98 2.61 10.40
C GLN A 84 6.90 3.17 11.83
N LYS A 85 7.87 2.77 12.67
CA LYS A 85 8.00 3.26 14.05
C LYS A 85 8.30 4.75 14.05
#